data_AF-A0A7S0YNV6-F1
#
_entry.id   AF-A0A7S0YNV6-F1
#
_cell.length_a   1.000
_cell.length_b   1.000
_cell.length_c   1.000
_cell.angle_alpha   90.00
_cell.angle_beta   90.00
_cell.angle_gamma   90.00
#
_symmetry.space_group_name_H-M   'P 1'
#
loop_
_entity.id
_entity.type
_entity.pdbx_description
1 polymer ?
#
loop_
_entity_poly.entity_id
_entity_poly.type
_entity_poly.pdbx_seq_one_letter_code
_entity_poly.pdbx_strand_id
1 'polypeptide(L)'
;GGTVEVYDARQGYALRGVCKGHAGAVCGADWSANGGWLQTWCEAGELRYFCATALRPGPTPTSPQEFKHHSKPYTLGKEEWATVSCPLAWGALGAWREGEEGEGAA
;
A
#
# COMPACT_ATOMS: atom_id res chain seq x y z
N GLY A 1 8.99 -4.23 11.48
CA GLY A 1 7.82 -4.12 10.58
C GLY A 1 8.27 -4.32 9.15
N GLY A 2 7.42 -4.92 8.31
CA GLY A 2 7.72 -5.17 6.90
C GLY A 2 7.78 -3.88 6.06
N THR A 3 8.42 -3.97 4.90
CA THR A 3 8.59 -2.86 3.96
C THR A 3 8.27 -3.30 2.55
N VAL A 4 7.81 -2.38 1.70
CA VAL A 4 7.66 -2.60 0.26
C VAL A 4 8.65 -1.72 -0.49
N GLU A 5 9.43 -2.31 -1.37
CA GLU A 5 10.38 -1.59 -2.22
C GLU A 5 9.79 -1.44 -3.62
N VAL A 6 9.85 -0.24 -4.18
CA VAL A 6 9.39 0.04 -5.54
C VAL A 6 10.59 0.36 -6.41
N TYR A 7 10.69 -0.35 -7.52
CA TYR A 7 11.77 -0.22 -8.49
C TYR A 7 11.25 0.38 -9.79
N ASP A 8 12.03 1.25 -10.42
CA ASP A 8 11.71 1.81 -11.73
C ASP A 8 12.25 0.89 -12.84
N ALA A 9 11.34 0.11 -13.44
CA ALA A 9 11.67 -0.82 -14.52
C ALA A 9 12.24 -0.13 -15.78
N ARG A 10 11.95 1.16 -16.00
CA ARG A 10 12.48 1.92 -17.15
C ARG A 10 13.89 2.42 -16.89
N GLN A 11 14.30 2.49 -15.62
CA GLN A 11 15.63 2.91 -15.19
C GLN A 11 16.46 1.71 -14.70
N GLY A 12 16.37 0.58 -15.41
CA GLY A 12 17.18 -0.60 -15.10
C GLY A 12 16.89 -1.19 -13.73
N TYR A 13 15.65 -1.09 -13.25
CA TYR A 13 15.25 -1.50 -11.90
C TYR A 13 16.02 -0.76 -10.81
N ALA A 14 16.27 0.54 -11.00
CA ALA A 14 16.77 1.39 -9.94
C ALA A 14 15.72 1.51 -8.81
N LEU A 15 16.16 1.47 -7.56
CA LEU A 15 15.29 1.67 -6.41
C LEU A 15 14.71 3.09 -6.44
N ARG A 16 13.39 3.18 -6.59
CA ARG A 16 12.65 4.45 -6.63
C ARG A 16 12.30 4.94 -5.23
N GLY A 17 11.95 4.02 -4.34
CA GLY A 17 11.67 4.33 -2.94
C GLY A 17 11.07 3.16 -2.19
N VAL A 18 10.80 3.39 -0.90
CA VAL A 18 10.29 2.36 0.01
C VAL A 18 9.03 2.82 0.73
N CYS A 19 8.12 1.89 0.96
CA CYS A 19 6.94 2.07 1.80
C CYS A 19 7.21 1.44 3.17
N LYS A 20 7.19 2.25 4.23
CA LYS A 20 7.47 1.81 5.61
C LYS A 20 6.27 2.05 6.52
N GLY A 21 6.33 1.43 7.70
CA GLY A 21 5.41 1.67 8.80
C GLY A 21 4.47 0.52 9.13
N HIS A 22 4.54 -0.61 8.41
CA HIS A 22 3.79 -1.82 8.76
C HIS A 22 4.27 -2.42 10.08
N ALA A 23 3.33 -2.85 10.93
CA ALA A 23 3.61 -3.54 12.17
C ALA A 23 4.03 -5.00 11.94
N GLY A 24 3.46 -5.66 10.92
CA GLY A 24 3.72 -7.06 10.56
C GLY A 24 4.48 -7.26 9.25
N ALA A 25 4.61 -8.53 8.83
CA ALA A 25 5.14 -8.89 7.52
C ALA A 25 4.15 -8.49 6.42
N VAL A 26 4.64 -7.87 5.34
CA VAL A 26 3.79 -7.46 4.21
C VAL A 26 3.32 -8.71 3.47
N CYS A 27 2.01 -8.83 3.29
CA CYS A 27 1.37 -9.95 2.62
C CYS A 27 1.13 -9.68 1.13
N GLY A 28 1.05 -8.41 0.72
CA GLY A 28 0.88 -8.05 -0.67
C GLY A 28 0.74 -6.55 -0.91
N ALA A 29 0.54 -6.22 -2.19
CA ALA A 29 0.36 -4.87 -2.68
C ALA A 29 -0.49 -4.85 -3.96
N ASP A 30 -1.28 -3.80 -4.15
CA ASP A 30 -2.00 -3.51 -5.40
C ASP A 30 -1.74 -2.07 -5.85
N TRP A 31 -1.52 -1.88 -7.15
CA TRP A 31 -1.41 -0.56 -7.77
C TRP A 31 -2.78 -0.02 -8.17
N SER A 32 -2.97 1.30 -8.08
CA SER A 32 -4.08 1.93 -8.80
C SER A 32 -3.89 1.80 -10.31
N ALA A 33 -4.99 1.78 -11.07
CA ALA A 33 -4.97 1.61 -12.52
C ALA A 33 -4.14 2.69 -13.24
N ASN A 34 -4.12 3.90 -12.68
CA ASN A 34 -3.30 5.02 -13.17
C ASN A 34 -1.85 5.02 -12.65
N GLY A 35 -1.47 4.11 -11.74
CA GLY A 35 -0.14 4.03 -11.12
C GLY A 35 0.19 5.15 -10.13
N GLY A 36 -0.79 5.98 -9.74
CA GLY A 36 -0.63 7.09 -8.81
C GLY A 36 -0.64 6.68 -7.33
N TRP A 37 -1.23 5.53 -7.02
CA TRP A 37 -1.38 5.01 -5.67
C TRP A 37 -0.96 3.56 -5.55
N LEU A 38 -0.50 3.21 -4.36
CA LEU A 38 -0.18 1.84 -3.97
C LEU A 38 -0.91 1.54 -2.65
N GLN A 39 -1.70 0.47 -2.61
CA GLN A 39 -2.20 -0.09 -1.35
C GLN A 39 -1.36 -1.32 -0.99
N THR A 40 -1.11 -1.50 0.30
CA THR A 40 -0.27 -2.59 0.84
C THR A 40 -0.86 -3.06 2.17
N TRP A 41 -0.78 -4.35 2.45
CA TRP A 41 -1.30 -4.91 3.71
C TRP A 41 -0.34 -5.88 4.37
N CYS A 42 -0.51 -6.09 5.67
CA CYS A 42 0.34 -6.98 6.46
C CYS A 42 -0.46 -7.96 7.33
N GLU A 43 0.25 -8.94 7.91
CA GLU A 43 -0.33 -9.99 8.77
C GLU A 43 -1.02 -9.42 10.03
N ALA A 44 -0.68 -8.19 10.43
CA ALA A 44 -1.31 -7.51 11.57
C ALA A 44 -2.67 -6.87 11.22
N GLY A 45 -3.23 -7.15 10.04
CA GLY A 45 -4.52 -6.61 9.59
C GLY A 45 -4.47 -5.15 9.15
N GLU A 46 -3.29 -4.55 9.00
CA GLU A 46 -3.16 -3.15 8.60
C GLU A 46 -3.18 -3.01 7.08
N LEU A 47 -4.04 -2.12 6.57
CA LEU A 47 -4.05 -1.66 5.18
C LEU A 47 -3.51 -0.23 5.10
N ARG A 48 -2.46 -0.01 4.31
CA ARG A 48 -1.82 1.30 4.11
C ARG A 48 -1.81 1.72 2.66
N TYR A 49 -1.97 3.01 2.44
CA TYR A 49 -1.97 3.65 1.13
C TYR A 49 -0.77 4.59 0.99
N PHE A 50 -0.14 4.59 -0.17
CA PHE A 50 1.03 5.39 -0.48
C PHE A 50 0.84 6.13 -1.80
N CYS A 51 1.20 7.41 -1.83
CA CYS A 51 1.20 8.20 -3.05
C CYS A 51 2.49 7.92 -3.84
N ALA A 52 2.37 7.28 -4.99
CA ALA A 52 3.50 6.81 -5.79
C ALA A 52 4.24 7.93 -6.55
N THR A 53 3.75 9.16 -6.46
CA THR A 53 4.40 10.35 -7.01
C THR A 53 4.99 11.26 -5.92
N ALA A 54 4.70 10.98 -4.64
CA ALA A 54 5.17 11.79 -3.52
C ALA A 54 6.23 11.04 -2.70
N LEU A 55 7.48 11.19 -3.14
CA LEU A 55 8.66 10.74 -2.41
C LEU A 55 9.11 11.78 -1.39
N ARG A 56 9.67 11.31 -0.28
CA ARG A 56 10.36 12.13 0.71
C ARG A 56 11.77 11.59 0.94
N PRO A 57 12.75 12.44 1.29
CA PRO A 57 14.07 11.97 1.67
C PRO A 57 13.99 10.97 2.82
N GLY A 58 14.89 9.98 2.82
CA GLY A 58 15.06 9.10 3.96
C GLY A 58 15.59 9.86 5.19
N PRO A 59 15.57 9.24 6.39
CA PRO A 59 16.01 9.88 7.62
C PRO A 59 17.51 10.21 7.64
N THR A 60 18.30 9.58 6.77
CA THR A 60 19.72 9.87 6.58
C THR A 60 20.06 9.97 5.09
N PRO A 61 21.19 10.60 4.72
CA PRO A 61 21.60 10.73 3.31
C PRO A 61 21.83 9.40 2.57
N THR A 62 22.05 8.31 3.31
CA THR A 62 22.27 6.97 2.74
C THR A 62 21.00 6.11 2.76
N SER A 63 19.95 6.56 3.46
CA SER A 63 18.68 5.86 3.49
C SER A 63 17.92 6.04 2.16
N PRO A 64 17.20 5.01 1.69
CA PRO A 64 16.36 5.16 0.51
C PRO A 64 15.27 6.20 0.75
N GLN A 65 14.82 6.81 -0.35
CA GLN A 65 13.66 7.70 -0.33
C GLN A 65 12.41 6.91 0.07
N GLU A 66 11.47 7.58 0.73
CA GLU A 66 10.28 6.94 1.28
C GLU A 66 9.03 7.50 0.61
N PHE A 67 8.11 6.62 0.21
CA PHE A 67 6.80 7.06 -0.24
C PHE A 67 5.98 7.58 0.94
N LYS A 68 5.27 8.67 0.70
CA LYS A 68 4.40 9.26 1.72
C LYS A 68 3.19 8.35 1.99
N HIS A 69 3.12 7.83 3.22
CA HIS A 69 1.89 7.24 3.75
C HIS A 69 0.74 8.27 3.69
N HIS A 70 -0.40 7.85 3.16
CA HIS A 70 -1.60 8.64 3.03
C HIS A 70 -2.57 8.33 4.17
N SER A 71 -2.68 9.26 5.11
CA SER A 71 -3.46 9.07 6.34
C SER A 71 -4.95 9.35 6.19
N LYS A 72 -5.44 9.64 4.98
CA LYS A 72 -6.85 9.95 4.70
C LYS A 72 -7.41 8.96 3.67
N PRO A 73 -7.46 7.66 3.99
CA PRO A 73 -7.81 6.62 3.03
C PRO A 73 -9.16 6.88 2.37
N TYR A 74 -10.15 7.41 3.12
CA TYR A 74 -11.49 7.80 2.66
C TYR A 74 -11.51 8.65 1.36
N THR A 75 -10.43 9.35 1.01
CA THR A 75 -10.35 10.13 -0.24
C THR A 75 -10.14 9.28 -1.50
N LEU A 76 -9.79 8.00 -1.34
CA LEU A 76 -9.53 7.07 -2.44
C LEU A 76 -10.76 6.25 -2.82
N GLY A 77 -11.96 6.61 -2.32
CA GLY A 77 -13.18 5.78 -2.43
C GLY A 77 -13.66 5.51 -3.85
N LYS A 78 -13.15 6.31 -4.78
CA LYS A 78 -13.44 6.23 -6.22
C LYS A 78 -12.19 5.91 -7.03
N GLU A 79 -11.07 5.61 -6.37
CA GLU A 79 -9.86 5.21 -7.06
C GLU A 79 -10.08 3.84 -7.70
N GLU A 80 -9.74 3.73 -8.98
CA GLU A 80 -9.77 2.46 -9.68
C GLU A 80 -8.46 1.71 -9.44
N TRP A 81 -8.57 0.47 -8.97
CA TRP A 81 -7.42 -0.38 -8.71
C TRP A 81 -7.15 -1.31 -9.90
N ALA A 82 -5.87 -1.44 -10.29
CA ALA A 82 -5.47 -2.36 -11.35
C ALA A 82 -5.74 -3.82 -10.95
N THR A 83 -5.58 -4.12 -9.67
CA THR A 83 -5.89 -5.39 -9.02
C THR A 83 -6.52 -5.12 -7.66
N VAL A 84 -7.40 -6.01 -7.21
CA VAL A 84 -7.94 -5.99 -5.84
C VAL A 84 -7.67 -7.37 -5.26
N SER A 85 -6.47 -7.57 -4.75
CA SER A 85 -6.05 -8.84 -4.14
C SER A 85 -6.04 -8.78 -2.60
N CYS A 86 -6.05 -7.57 -2.03
CA CYS A 86 -6.25 -7.37 -0.61
C CYS A 86 -7.71 -7.65 -0.20
N PRO A 87 -7.97 -8.61 0.69
CA PRO A 87 -9.33 -8.90 1.13
C PRO A 87 -9.86 -7.86 2.14
N LEU A 88 -9.00 -6.97 2.63
CA LEU A 88 -9.37 -5.81 3.47
C LEU A 88 -9.67 -4.54 2.64
N ALA A 89 -9.44 -4.56 1.33
CA ALA A 89 -9.67 -3.39 0.49
C ALA A 89 -11.17 -3.15 0.25
N TRP A 90 -11.54 -1.91 -0.03
CA TRP A 90 -12.94 -1.55 -0.27
C TRP A 90 -13.58 -2.29 -1.44
N GLY A 91 -12.80 -2.55 -2.49
CA GLY A 91 -13.26 -3.35 -3.63
C GLY A 91 -13.56 -4.82 -3.29
N ALA A 92 -13.16 -5.29 -2.10
CA ALA A 92 -13.42 -6.64 -1.60
C ALA A 92 -14.50 -6.66 -0.48
N LEU A 93 -15.11 -5.52 -0.15
CA LEU A 93 -16.18 -5.47 0.86
C LEU A 93 -17.36 -6.35 0.43
N GLY A 94 -17.86 -7.15 1.37
CA GLY A 94 -18.93 -8.11 1.13
C GLY A 94 -18.47 -9.48 0.60
N ALA A 95 -17.17 -9.70 0.39
CA ALA A 95 -16.63 -11.01 0.03
C ALA A 95 -16.59 -12.00 1.21
N TRP A 96 -16.61 -11.50 2.45
CA TRP A 96 -16.53 -12.29 3.68
C TRP A 96 -17.88 -12.90 4.04
N ARG A 97 -17.88 -14.18 4.48
CA ARG A 97 -19.10 -14.82 4.98
C ARG A 97 -19.39 -14.34 6.40
N GLU A 98 -20.67 -14.24 6.75
CA GLU A 98 -21.09 -13.91 8.11
C GLU A 98 -20.50 -14.94 9.10
N GLY A 99 -19.74 -14.46 10.10
CA GLY A 99 -19.06 -15.30 11.09
C GLY A 99 -17.61 -15.68 10.75
N GLU A 100 -17.07 -15.28 9.60
CA GLU A 100 -15.62 -15.22 9.39
C GLU A 100 -15.09 -13.95 10.08
N GLU A 101 -14.15 -14.10 11.02
CA GLU A 101 -13.48 -12.95 11.65
C GLU A 101 -12.67 -12.18 10.59
N GLY A 102 -13.32 -11.19 10.00
CA GLY A 102 -12.71 -10.04 9.37
C GLY A 102 -13.32 -8.82 10.02
N GLU A 103 -12.64 -8.22 11.00
CA GLU A 103 -13.02 -6.93 11.59
C GLU A 103 -12.92 -5.83 10.51
N GLY A 104 -13.93 -5.75 9.67
CA GLY A 104 -14.22 -4.62 8.80
C GLY A 104 -15.06 -3.61 9.58
N ALA A 105 -14.40 -2.73 10.34
CA ALA A 105 -15.06 -1.52 10.81
C ALA A 105 -15.19 -0.55 9.61
N ALA A 106 -16.44 -0.26 9.26
CA ALA A 106 -16.84 0.82 8.37
C ALA A 106 -16.39 2.20 8.87
#